data_AF-A0A3A0AC83-F1
#
_entry.id   AF-A0A3A0AC83-F1
#
_cell.length_a   1.000
_cell.length_b   1.000
_cell.length_c   1.000
_cell.angle_alpha   90.00
_cell.angle_beta   90.00
_cell.angle_gamma   90.00
#
_symmetry.space_group_name_H-M   'P 1'
#
loop_
_entity.id
_entity.type
_entity.pdbx_description
1 polymer ?
#
loop_
_entity_poly.entity_id
_entity_poly.type
_entity_poly.pdbx_seq_one_letter_code
_entity_poly.pdbx_strand_id
1 'polypeptide(L)'
;MTTANAALRGGDDTFESVDLHGTQALVDAAKAAEVRHFVYTSAAGSAPGHPHPLFDAKGRCEVHLKESGLVYTILKPGTFMEIWIGAVVGLPLRAGQPVTLVGQGARKVAFVSIADVAAYAVTAVDSPTPRIRRSTSPVPPPIRGPKR
;
A
#
# COMPACT_ATOMS: atom_id res chain seq x y z
N MET A 1 13.69 1.40 -7.01
CA MET A 1 12.35 1.46 -6.38
C MET A 1 11.53 0.28 -6.87
N THR A 2 10.81 -0.41 -6.00
CA THR A 2 9.88 -1.49 -6.42
C THR A 2 8.42 -1.16 -6.12
N THR A 3 7.55 -1.49 -7.07
CA THR A 3 6.10 -1.25 -7.05
C THR A 3 5.28 -2.43 -7.58
N ALA A 4 5.91 -3.51 -8.05
CA ALA A 4 5.22 -4.65 -8.62
C ALA A 4 4.39 -5.38 -7.55
N ASN A 5 3.16 -5.76 -7.92
CA ASN A 5 2.29 -6.61 -7.11
C ASN A 5 1.37 -7.46 -8.00
N ALA A 6 0.93 -8.60 -7.49
CA ALA A 6 0.07 -9.53 -8.21
C ALA A 6 -1.45 -9.27 -8.04
N ALA A 7 -1.87 -8.17 -7.39
CA ALA A 7 -3.26 -7.97 -6.97
C ALA A 7 -4.29 -7.91 -8.12
N LEU A 8 -3.85 -7.57 -9.33
CA LEU A 8 -4.66 -7.54 -10.55
C LEU A 8 -4.10 -8.47 -11.63
N ARG A 9 -3.29 -9.47 -11.23
CA ARG A 9 -2.66 -10.45 -12.11
C ARG A 9 -3.31 -11.82 -11.92
N GLY A 10 -2.99 -12.75 -12.81
CA GLY A 10 -3.47 -14.13 -12.76
C GLY A 10 -2.46 -15.08 -13.43
N GLY A 11 -2.73 -16.38 -13.33
CA GLY A 11 -1.76 -17.40 -13.74
C GLY A 11 -0.66 -17.56 -12.70
N ASP A 12 0.60 -17.62 -13.16
CA ASP A 12 1.77 -17.86 -12.31
C ASP A 12 2.18 -16.63 -11.45
N ASP A 13 1.59 -15.47 -11.74
CA ASP A 13 1.76 -14.23 -10.96
C ASP A 13 0.92 -14.29 -9.68
N THR A 14 1.56 -14.69 -8.58
CA THR A 14 0.93 -14.84 -7.27
C THR A 14 1.55 -13.89 -6.25
N PHE A 15 0.89 -13.69 -5.11
CA PHE A 15 1.50 -12.93 -4.00
C PHE A 15 2.78 -13.58 -3.47
N GLU A 16 2.91 -14.89 -3.58
CA GLU A 16 4.13 -15.59 -3.18
C GLU A 16 5.25 -15.39 -4.20
N SER A 17 4.99 -15.63 -5.49
CA SER A 17 6.01 -15.51 -6.55
C SER A 17 6.44 -14.05 -6.78
N VAL A 18 5.49 -13.12 -6.86
CA VAL A 18 5.74 -11.71 -7.20
C VAL A 18 6.03 -10.89 -5.95
N ASP A 19 5.08 -10.80 -5.02
CA ASP A 19 5.18 -9.86 -3.90
C ASP A 19 6.20 -10.30 -2.85
N LEU A 20 6.29 -11.60 -2.54
CA LEU A 20 7.27 -12.13 -1.59
C LEU A 20 8.62 -12.42 -2.25
N HIS A 21 8.71 -13.49 -3.05
CA HIS A 21 9.98 -13.98 -3.58
C HIS A 21 10.63 -12.96 -4.54
N GLY A 22 9.84 -12.38 -5.44
CA GLY A 22 10.33 -11.34 -6.36
C GLY A 22 10.90 -10.12 -5.63
N THR A 23 10.23 -9.65 -4.59
CA THR A 23 10.72 -8.50 -3.80
C THR A 23 11.98 -8.86 -3.00
N GLN A 24 12.04 -10.03 -2.36
CA GLN A 24 13.23 -10.46 -1.62
C GLN A 24 14.45 -10.59 -2.55
N ALA A 25 14.27 -11.23 -3.71
CA ALA A 25 15.32 -11.37 -4.71
C ALA A 25 15.83 -10.00 -5.19
N LEU A 26 14.94 -9.01 -5.35
CA LEU A 26 15.33 -7.66 -5.72
C LEU A 26 16.13 -6.95 -4.61
N VAL A 27 15.77 -7.15 -3.34
CA VAL A 27 16.54 -6.64 -2.19
C VAL A 27 17.94 -7.25 -2.19
N ASP A 28 18.05 -8.56 -2.41
CA ASP A 28 19.32 -9.27 -2.43
C ASP A 28 20.20 -8.80 -3.60
N ALA A 29 19.62 -8.62 -4.78
CA ALA A 29 20.31 -8.08 -5.94
C ALA A 29 20.79 -6.63 -5.69
N ALA A 30 19.97 -5.79 -5.07
CA ALA A 30 20.34 -4.41 -4.73
C ALA A 30 21.48 -4.36 -3.71
N LYS A 31 21.49 -5.29 -2.75
CA LYS A 31 22.60 -5.45 -1.80
C LYS A 31 23.87 -5.88 -2.49
N ALA A 32 23.82 -6.89 -3.36
CA ALA A 32 24.96 -7.37 -4.12
C ALA A 32 25.55 -6.28 -5.04
N ALA A 33 24.70 -5.39 -5.55
CA ALA A 33 25.10 -4.25 -6.38
C ALA A 33 25.48 -2.99 -5.57
N GLU A 34 25.55 -3.08 -4.24
CA GLU A 34 25.91 -1.96 -3.35
C GLU A 34 25.08 -0.68 -3.60
N VAL A 35 23.78 -0.86 -3.85
CA VAL A 35 22.87 0.27 -4.09
C VAL A 35 22.86 1.19 -2.87
N ARG A 36 23.11 2.48 -3.12
CA ARG A 36 23.22 3.49 -2.06
C ARG A 36 21.93 3.71 -1.27
N HIS A 37 20.77 3.49 -1.89
CA HIS A 37 19.47 3.66 -1.25
C HIS A 37 18.37 2.84 -1.91
N PHE A 38 17.62 2.07 -1.11
CA PHE A 38 16.50 1.25 -1.59
C PHE A 38 15.15 1.81 -1.13
N VAL A 39 14.29 2.19 -2.08
CA VAL A 39 12.91 2.62 -1.80
C VAL A 39 11.94 1.46 -2.07
N TYR A 40 11.22 1.05 -1.02
CA TYR A 40 10.22 -0.01 -1.06
C TYR A 40 8.81 0.53 -0.80
N THR A 41 7.87 0.22 -1.68
CA THR A 41 6.44 0.54 -1.48
C THR A 41 5.69 -0.67 -0.92
N SER A 42 5.49 -0.67 0.40
CA SER A 42 4.66 -1.63 1.13
C SER A 42 3.21 -1.14 1.21
N ALA A 43 2.48 -1.49 2.28
CA ALA A 43 1.13 -1.04 2.56
C ALA A 43 0.89 -0.85 4.06
N ALA A 44 0.03 0.08 4.43
CA ALA A 44 -0.38 0.30 5.81
C ALA A 44 -1.06 -0.95 6.39
N GLY A 45 -0.62 -1.38 7.58
CA GLY A 45 -1.13 -2.59 8.23
C GLY A 45 -0.37 -3.88 7.88
N SER A 46 0.57 -3.84 6.92
CA SER A 46 1.41 -5.00 6.59
C SER A 46 2.29 -5.39 7.79
N ALA A 47 2.28 -6.68 8.12
CA ALA A 47 3.07 -7.32 9.16
C ALA A 47 3.21 -8.82 8.84
N PRO A 48 4.35 -9.47 9.20
CA PRO A 48 4.45 -10.93 9.12
C PRO A 48 3.34 -11.61 9.94
N GLY A 49 2.77 -12.68 9.41
CA GLY A 49 1.65 -13.42 9.98
C GLY A 49 0.27 -12.80 9.74
N HIS A 50 0.16 -11.76 8.91
CA HIS A 50 -1.14 -11.14 8.62
C HIS A 50 -2.06 -12.11 7.85
N PRO A 51 -3.37 -12.22 8.19
CA PRO A 51 -4.26 -13.22 7.59
C PRO A 51 -4.48 -13.06 6.09
N HIS A 52 -4.31 -11.84 5.56
CA HIS A 52 -4.35 -11.58 4.13
C HIS A 52 -2.95 -11.77 3.50
N PRO A 53 -2.78 -12.65 2.50
CA PRO A 53 -1.47 -13.05 1.96
C PRO A 53 -0.61 -11.90 1.45
N LEU A 54 -1.21 -10.91 0.77
CA LEU A 54 -0.48 -9.73 0.31
C LEU A 54 0.16 -8.93 1.47
N PHE A 55 -0.57 -8.74 2.58
CA PHE A 55 -0.07 -7.97 3.72
C PHE A 55 0.96 -8.76 4.53
N ASP A 56 0.87 -10.10 4.53
CA ASP A 56 1.92 -10.97 5.07
C ASP A 56 3.19 -10.87 4.24
N ALA A 57 3.11 -11.09 2.93
CA ALA A 57 4.22 -10.98 1.99
C ALA A 57 4.92 -9.63 2.14
N LYS A 58 4.16 -8.52 2.11
CA LYS A 58 4.71 -7.18 2.30
C LYS A 58 5.40 -7.02 3.65
N GLY A 59 4.80 -7.54 4.73
CA GLY A 59 5.38 -7.51 6.07
C GLY A 59 6.70 -8.29 6.17
N ARG A 60 6.78 -9.46 5.55
CA ARG A 60 8.00 -10.28 5.48
C ARG A 60 9.10 -9.59 4.66
N CYS A 61 8.76 -8.98 3.53
CA CYS A 61 9.72 -8.20 2.75
C CYS A 61 10.21 -6.94 3.50
N GLU A 62 9.38 -6.30 4.32
CA GLU A 62 9.84 -5.21 5.20
C GLU A 62 10.88 -5.69 6.21
N VAL A 63 10.72 -6.89 6.77
CA VAL A 63 11.71 -7.49 7.68
C VAL A 63 13.00 -7.80 6.92
N HIS A 64 12.89 -8.47 5.78
CA HIS A 64 14.03 -8.82 4.92
C HIS A 64 14.87 -7.59 4.53
N LEU A 65 14.21 -6.50 4.10
CA LEU A 65 14.90 -5.26 3.76
C LEU A 65 15.59 -4.62 4.98
N LYS A 66 14.97 -4.66 6.16
CA LYS A 66 15.59 -4.15 7.40
C LYS A 66 16.85 -4.94 7.78
N GLU A 67 16.82 -6.25 7.60
CA GLU A 67 17.91 -7.16 7.92
C GLU A 67 19.03 -7.16 6.85
N SER A 68 18.74 -6.64 5.64
CA SER A 68 19.69 -6.60 4.53
C SER A 68 20.95 -5.76 4.81
N GLY A 69 20.83 -4.73 5.65
CA GLY A 69 21.87 -3.73 5.91
C GLY A 69 21.93 -2.57 4.91
N LEU A 70 21.06 -2.55 3.89
CA LEU A 70 20.94 -1.42 2.97
C LEU A 70 20.42 -0.16 3.68
N VAL A 71 20.81 1.01 3.21
CA VAL A 71 20.07 2.25 3.51
C VAL A 71 18.74 2.16 2.76
N TYR A 72 17.61 2.36 3.44
CA TYR A 72 16.30 2.17 2.82
C TYR A 72 15.26 3.18 3.26
N THR A 73 14.20 3.29 2.46
CA THR A 73 12.93 3.93 2.81
C THR A 73 11.78 2.96 2.54
N ILE A 74 10.92 2.74 3.53
CA ILE A 74 9.69 1.93 3.38
C ILE A 74 8.49 2.87 3.39
N LEU A 75 7.79 2.94 2.27
CA LEU A 75 6.51 3.62 2.14
C LEU A 75 5.39 2.66 2.52
N LYS A 76 4.47 3.09 3.40
CA LYS A 76 3.31 2.31 3.85
C LYS A 76 2.02 3.09 3.57
N PRO A 77 1.66 3.28 2.28
CA PRO A 77 0.44 3.99 1.90
C PRO A 77 -0.80 3.32 2.47
N GLY A 78 -1.83 4.14 2.72
CA GLY A 78 -3.18 3.68 2.98
C GLY A 78 -3.86 3.17 1.71
N THR A 79 -5.19 3.11 1.71
CA THR A 79 -5.94 2.63 0.56
C THR A 79 -5.95 3.70 -0.54
N PHE A 80 -5.63 3.35 -1.78
CA PHE A 80 -5.65 4.31 -2.89
C PHE A 80 -7.07 4.71 -3.27
N MET A 81 -7.37 6.01 -3.20
CA MET A 81 -8.72 6.52 -3.46
C MET A 81 -9.15 6.28 -4.91
N GLU A 82 -8.23 6.44 -5.85
CA GLU A 82 -8.49 6.30 -7.28
C GLU A 82 -8.91 4.87 -7.65
N ILE A 83 -8.32 3.88 -6.98
CA ILE A 83 -8.63 2.46 -7.21
C ILE A 83 -9.92 2.09 -6.49
N TRP A 84 -9.99 2.33 -5.18
CA TRP A 84 -11.09 1.81 -4.35
C TRP A 84 -12.40 2.54 -4.57
N ILE A 85 -12.40 3.88 -4.64
CA ILE A 85 -13.62 4.64 -4.92
C ILE A 85 -14.09 4.36 -6.34
N GLY A 86 -13.15 4.29 -7.30
CA GLY A 86 -13.46 3.93 -8.68
C GLY A 86 -14.12 2.55 -8.80
N ALA A 87 -13.59 1.54 -8.12
CA ALA A 87 -14.11 0.18 -8.18
C ALA A 87 -15.43 -0.01 -7.43
N VAL A 88 -15.54 0.52 -6.20
CA VAL A 88 -16.72 0.28 -5.33
C VAL A 88 -17.88 1.19 -5.67
N VAL A 89 -17.61 2.44 -6.06
CA VAL A 89 -18.64 3.44 -6.33
C VAL A 89 -18.75 3.72 -7.81
N GLY A 90 -17.63 4.00 -8.48
CA GLY A 90 -17.61 4.45 -9.87
C GLY A 90 -18.17 3.42 -10.85
N LEU A 91 -17.71 2.17 -10.80
CA LEU A 91 -18.17 1.11 -11.71
C LEU A 91 -19.65 0.78 -11.53
N PRO A 92 -20.18 0.50 -10.32
CA PRO A 92 -21.60 0.21 -10.16
C PRO A 92 -22.49 1.39 -10.56
N LEU A 93 -22.12 2.62 -10.17
CA LEU A 93 -22.92 3.81 -10.49
C LEU A 93 -23.03 4.01 -12.01
N ARG A 94 -21.93 3.83 -12.75
CA ARG A 94 -21.93 3.91 -14.22
C ARG A 94 -22.76 2.81 -14.89
N ALA A 95 -22.83 1.65 -14.27
CA ALA A 95 -23.64 0.52 -14.74
C ALA A 95 -25.10 0.55 -14.26
N GLY A 96 -25.52 1.60 -13.54
CA GLY A 96 -26.85 1.69 -12.93
C GLY A 96 -27.08 0.62 -11.85
N GLN A 97 -26.02 0.04 -11.29
CA GLN A 97 -26.06 -1.00 -10.28
C GLN A 97 -25.98 -0.40 -8.87
N PRO A 98 -26.59 -1.05 -7.87
CA PRO A 98 -26.46 -0.62 -6.47
C PRO A 98 -25.01 -0.62 -5.99
N VAL A 99 -24.63 0.42 -5.26
CA VAL A 99 -23.34 0.48 -4.55
C VAL A 99 -23.48 -0.27 -3.22
N THR A 100 -22.69 -1.31 -3.01
CA THR A 100 -22.69 -2.09 -1.77
C THR A 100 -21.46 -1.78 -0.92
N LEU A 101 -21.70 -1.32 0.30
CA LEU A 101 -20.66 -1.16 1.33
C LEU A 101 -20.72 -2.37 2.26
N VAL A 102 -19.66 -3.16 2.29
CA VAL A 102 -19.58 -4.35 3.16
C VAL A 102 -19.32 -3.90 4.61
N GLY A 103 -20.18 -4.34 5.53
CA GLY A 103 -20.11 -4.01 6.96
C GLY A 103 -20.99 -2.82 7.35
N GLN A 104 -20.73 -2.24 8.53
CA GLN A 104 -21.59 -1.21 9.14
C GLN A 104 -21.38 0.22 8.57
N GLY A 105 -20.51 0.40 7.56
CA GLY A 105 -20.19 1.71 6.98
C GLY A 105 -19.43 2.69 7.91
N ALA A 106 -19.20 2.35 9.18
CA ALA A 106 -18.53 3.20 10.16
C ALA A 106 -16.99 3.05 10.17
N ARG A 107 -16.44 2.13 9.36
CA ARG A 107 -15.00 1.87 9.32
C ARG A 107 -14.28 3.08 8.71
N LYS A 108 -13.40 3.71 9.49
CA LYS A 108 -12.50 4.76 9.00
C LYS A 108 -11.46 4.13 8.08
N VAL A 109 -11.39 4.60 6.83
CA VAL A 109 -10.37 4.21 5.85
C VAL A 109 -9.48 5.42 5.60
N ALA A 110 -8.18 5.24 5.78
CA ALA A 110 -7.19 6.26 5.43
C ALA A 110 -6.93 6.18 3.93
N PHE A 111 -7.69 6.96 3.17
CA PHE A 111 -7.47 7.10 1.73
C PHE A 111 -6.26 7.98 1.45
N VAL A 112 -5.52 7.64 0.40
CA VAL A 112 -4.38 8.41 -0.10
C VAL A 112 -4.43 8.45 -1.62
N SER A 113 -3.95 9.55 -2.23
CA SER A 113 -3.80 9.63 -3.68
C SER A 113 -2.59 8.83 -4.15
N ILE A 114 -2.69 8.20 -5.32
CA ILE A 114 -1.53 7.64 -6.02
C ILE A 114 -0.50 8.73 -6.32
N ALA A 115 -0.94 9.92 -6.72
CA ALA A 115 -0.07 11.03 -7.07
C ALA A 115 0.78 11.50 -5.87
N ASP A 116 0.18 11.59 -4.69
CA ASP A 116 0.88 11.98 -3.46
C ASP A 116 1.95 10.95 -3.07
N VAL A 117 1.62 9.65 -3.16
CA VAL A 117 2.58 8.58 -2.84
C VAL A 117 3.71 8.55 -3.87
N ALA A 118 3.41 8.79 -5.15
CA ALA A 118 4.43 8.90 -6.19
C ALA A 118 5.36 10.09 -5.97
N ALA A 119 4.82 11.27 -5.67
CA ALA A 119 5.62 12.46 -5.35
C ALA A 119 6.53 12.20 -4.15
N TYR A 120 6.02 11.56 -3.10
CA TYR A 120 6.83 11.21 -1.94
C TYR A 120 7.90 10.16 -2.26
N ALA A 121 7.59 9.20 -3.13
CA ALA A 121 8.56 8.20 -3.56
C ALA A 121 9.72 8.83 -4.36
N VAL A 122 9.44 9.81 -5.22
CA VAL A 122 10.48 10.58 -5.93
C VAL A 122 11.35 11.33 -4.92
N THR A 123 10.75 12.07 -4.00
CA THR A 123 11.50 12.79 -2.96
C THR A 123 12.34 11.84 -2.09
N ALA A 124 11.84 10.64 -1.81
CA ALA A 124 12.57 9.65 -1.04
C ALA A 124 13.87 9.20 -1.71
N VAL A 125 13.95 9.17 -3.04
CA VAL A 125 15.17 8.78 -3.78
C VAL A 125 16.32 9.75 -3.50
N ASP A 126 16.03 11.05 -3.44
CA ASP A 126 17.05 12.10 -3.25
C ASP A 126 17.32 12.40 -1.77
N SER A 127 16.44 11.96 -0.88
CA SER A 127 16.51 12.24 0.55
C SER A 127 16.06 11.03 1.36
N PRO A 128 17.00 10.21 1.88
CA PRO A 128 16.67 9.16 2.82
C PRO A 128 16.10 9.79 4.10
N THR A 129 14.78 9.93 4.17
CA THR A 129 14.08 10.64 5.26
C THR A 129 13.24 9.68 6.11
N PRO A 130 13.04 10.01 7.40
CA PRO A 130 12.47 9.09 8.37
C PRO A 130 10.97 8.93 8.18
N ARG A 131 10.56 7.65 8.10
CA ARG A 131 9.35 7.04 8.66
C ARG A 131 8.07 7.90 8.53
N ILE A 132 7.18 7.51 7.61
CA ILE A 132 5.84 8.09 7.45
C ILE A 132 5.13 8.19 8.82
N ARG A 133 4.94 9.42 9.28
CA ARG A 133 4.09 9.74 10.43
C ARG A 133 2.65 9.66 9.95
N ARG A 134 1.84 8.77 10.53
CA ARG A 134 0.40 8.70 10.25
C ARG A 134 -0.20 10.08 10.49
N SER A 135 -0.58 10.79 9.44
CA SER A 135 -1.50 11.93 9.55
C SER A 135 -2.91 11.38 9.55
N THR A 136 -3.45 11.11 10.73
CA THR A 136 -4.90 10.95 10.89
C THR A 136 -5.45 12.35 11.18
N SER A 137 -5.91 13.06 10.14
CA SER A 137 -6.76 14.22 10.38
C SER A 137 -8.08 13.75 11.00
N PRO A 138 -8.55 14.36 12.11
CA PRO A 138 -9.84 14.00 12.69
C PRO A 138 -10.97 14.37 11.72
N VAL A 139 -11.65 13.36 11.19
CA VAL A 139 -12.89 13.54 10.43
C VAL A 139 -13.94 14.14 11.39
N PRO A 140 -14.56 15.30 11.06
CA PRO A 140 -15.62 15.87 11.88
C PRO A 140 -16.83 14.93 11.94
N PRO A 141 -17.60 14.95 13.05
CA PRO A 141 -18.74 14.05 13.22
C PRO A 141 -19.80 14.25 12.12
N PRO A 142 -20.54 13.18 11.75
CA PRO A 142 -21.53 13.26 10.68
C PRO A 142 -22.62 14.27 11.00
N ILE A 143 -22.92 15.14 10.03
CA ILE A 143 -24.02 16.11 10.11
C ILE A 143 -25.33 15.31 10.08
N ARG A 144 -26.05 15.31 11.20
CA ARG A 144 -27.41 14.75 11.27
C ARG A 144 -28.36 15.67 10.50
N GLY A 145 -28.87 15.20 9.36
CA GLY A 145 -30.02 15.82 8.69
C GLY A 145 -31.28 15.73 9.56
N PRO A 146 -32.25 16.64 9.37
CA PRO A 146 -33.45 16.69 10.19
C PRO A 146 -34.31 15.44 9.97
N LYS A 147 -34.74 14.83 11.09
CA LYS A 147 -35.70 13.72 11.08
C LYS A 147 -37.04 14.24 10.56
N ARG A 148 -37.59 13.57 9.54
CA ARG A 148 -39.00 13.67 9.17
C ARG A 148 -39.84 12.83 10.12
#